data_AF-A0A1A8GX77-F1
#
_entry.id   AF-A0A1A8GX77-F1
#
_cell.length_a   1.000
_cell.length_b   1.000
_cell.length_c   1.000
_cell.angle_alpha   90.00
_cell.angle_beta   90.00
_cell.angle_gamma   90.00
#
_symmetry.space_group_name_H-M   'P 1'
#
loop_
_entity.id
_entity.type
_entity.pdbx_description
1 polymer ?
#
loop_
_entity_poly.entity_id
_entity_poly.type
_entity_poly.pdbx_seq_one_letter_code
_entity_poly.pdbx_strand_id
1 'polypeptide(L)'
;VPKRMAHTYKEAVMSITITALTDVLKFFIGVMSDFPSVQSFCLYTATSIAFCYVYTITFLGAFMALNGRREEGNRHWLTCMKVPSVKTSSQSVMYKLCCVGGQYDQSTGAEKKQRASNFFMEYYGPFLTKPWVKVMVMFIYFLYLASSIFGCFHIQQGIELYDLAADNSHVTKFIRKDRQYFSDYGLSVMVIVKNEFPYWDETKRCQLQACLEAFKEPQFVDRDIFTSWLDSYLSYGKDKHLNLNNKEVFLSNLPQLFDLS
;
A
#
# COMPACT_ATOMS: atom_id res chain seq x y z
N VAL A 1 1.75 -6.95 43.33
CA VAL A 1 1.92 -6.95 41.84
C VAL A 1 0.75 -7.57 41.04
N PRO A 2 0.27 -8.81 41.26
CA PRO A 2 -0.66 -9.48 40.34
C PRO A 2 -2.03 -8.77 40.20
N LYS A 3 -2.62 -8.28 41.32
CA LYS A 3 -3.88 -7.53 41.28
C LYS A 3 -3.78 -6.20 40.51
N ARG A 4 -2.70 -5.45 40.73
CA ARG A 4 -2.41 -4.17 40.03
C ARG A 4 -2.23 -4.41 38.53
N MET A 5 -1.45 -5.42 38.17
CA MET A 5 -1.22 -5.79 36.78
C MET A 5 -2.49 -6.27 36.08
N ALA A 6 -3.32 -7.10 36.73
CA ALA A 6 -4.60 -7.54 36.18
C ALA A 6 -5.55 -6.37 35.90
N HIS A 7 -5.61 -5.38 36.79
CA HIS A 7 -6.40 -4.16 36.55
C HIS A 7 -5.88 -3.37 35.35
N THR A 8 -4.57 -3.11 35.28
CA THR A 8 -3.97 -2.42 34.13
C THR A 8 -4.18 -3.17 32.83
N TYR A 9 -4.06 -4.50 32.84
CA TYR A 9 -4.29 -5.34 31.66
C TYR A 9 -5.75 -5.27 31.21
N LYS A 10 -6.69 -5.32 32.16
CA LYS A 10 -8.11 -5.20 31.86
C LYS A 10 -8.40 -3.91 31.11
N GLU A 11 -7.83 -2.77 31.49
CA GLU A 11 -8.11 -1.50 30.82
C GLU A 11 -7.29 -1.27 29.55
N ALA A 12 -5.97 -1.48 29.61
CA ALA A 12 -5.07 -1.13 28.50
C ALA A 12 -5.11 -2.16 27.36
N VAL A 13 -5.13 -3.45 27.68
CA VAL A 13 -5.08 -4.50 26.64
C VAL A 13 -6.36 -4.52 25.82
N MET A 14 -7.52 -4.21 26.41
CA MET A 14 -8.77 -4.11 25.64
C MET A 14 -8.65 -3.14 24.46
N SER A 15 -8.09 -1.94 24.69
CA SER A 15 -7.90 -0.97 23.60
C SER A 15 -6.93 -1.49 22.54
N ILE A 16 -5.82 -2.12 22.97
CA ILE A 16 -4.80 -2.67 22.06
C ILE A 16 -5.41 -3.80 21.21
N THR A 17 -6.21 -4.69 21.80
CA THR A 17 -6.90 -5.77 21.09
C THR A 17 -7.85 -5.22 20.03
N ILE A 18 -8.64 -4.20 20.35
CA ILE A 18 -9.57 -3.59 19.39
C ILE A 18 -8.80 -3.03 18.19
N THR A 19 -7.70 -2.30 18.44
CA THR A 19 -6.86 -1.75 17.36
C THR A 19 -6.23 -2.87 16.52
N ALA A 20 -5.58 -3.85 17.16
CA ALA A 20 -4.93 -4.96 16.45
C ALA A 20 -5.92 -5.78 15.62
N LEU A 21 -7.09 -6.11 16.18
CA LEU A 21 -8.15 -6.82 15.48
C LEU A 21 -8.64 -6.02 14.27
N THR A 22 -8.92 -4.73 14.47
CA THR A 22 -9.40 -3.86 13.39
C THR A 22 -8.37 -3.76 12.27
N ASP A 23 -7.07 -3.64 12.61
CA ASP A 23 -6.02 -3.55 11.60
C ASP A 23 -5.82 -4.87 10.85
N VAL A 24 -5.89 -6.03 11.54
CA VAL A 24 -5.87 -7.34 10.87
C VAL A 24 -7.04 -7.46 9.88
N LEU A 25 -8.25 -7.05 10.27
CA LEU A 25 -9.42 -7.08 9.37
C LEU A 25 -9.24 -6.15 8.17
N LYS A 26 -8.73 -4.92 8.38
CA LYS A 26 -8.42 -3.98 7.28
C LYS A 26 -7.42 -4.59 6.29
N PHE A 27 -6.32 -5.17 6.79
CA PHE A 27 -5.32 -5.78 5.93
C PHE A 27 -5.84 -7.04 5.23
N PHE A 28 -6.72 -7.81 5.88
CA PHE A 28 -7.37 -8.96 5.25
C PHE A 28 -8.26 -8.54 4.07
N ILE A 29 -8.99 -7.43 4.19
CA ILE A 29 -9.73 -6.83 3.06
C ILE A 29 -8.75 -6.41 1.95
N GLY A 30 -7.58 -5.89 2.30
CA GLY A 30 -6.52 -5.53 1.34
C GLY A 30 -5.95 -6.72 0.54
N VAL A 31 -6.02 -7.94 1.08
CA VAL A 31 -5.62 -9.17 0.34
C VAL A 31 -6.55 -9.47 -0.83
N MET A 32 -7.78 -8.93 -0.84
CA MET A 32 -8.72 -9.11 -1.96
C MET A 32 -8.46 -8.16 -3.14
N SER A 33 -7.39 -7.36 -3.10
CA SER A 33 -7.03 -6.44 -4.20
C SER A 33 -6.52 -7.20 -5.43
N ASP A 34 -6.76 -6.69 -6.64
CA ASP A 34 -6.29 -7.30 -7.89
C ASP A 34 -4.77 -7.26 -8.09
N PHE A 35 -4.05 -6.41 -7.34
CA PHE A 35 -2.60 -6.24 -7.48
C PHE A 35 -1.82 -7.21 -6.58
N PRO A 36 -1.07 -8.19 -7.13
CA PRO A 36 -0.38 -9.22 -6.32
C PRO A 36 0.64 -8.66 -5.32
N SER A 37 1.27 -7.52 -5.66
CA SER A 37 2.19 -6.83 -4.75
C SER A 37 1.48 -6.33 -3.50
N VAL A 38 0.26 -5.80 -3.64
CA VAL A 38 -0.55 -5.31 -2.52
C VAL A 38 -1.03 -6.49 -1.69
N GLN A 39 -1.47 -7.58 -2.33
CA GLN A 39 -1.87 -8.80 -1.64
C GLN A 39 -0.75 -9.34 -0.72
N SER A 40 0.47 -9.43 -1.25
CA SER A 40 1.64 -9.92 -0.50
C SER A 40 1.98 -9.00 0.67
N PHE A 41 1.97 -7.68 0.44
CA PHE A 41 2.20 -6.69 1.49
C PHE A 41 1.17 -6.80 2.62
N CYS A 42 -0.12 -6.82 2.27
CA CYS A 42 -1.23 -6.94 3.21
C CYS A 42 -1.21 -8.24 4.01
N LEU A 43 -0.82 -9.36 3.37
CA LEU A 43 -0.68 -10.64 4.05
C LEU A 43 0.43 -10.58 5.12
N TYR A 44 1.62 -10.09 4.76
CA TYR A 44 2.75 -9.99 5.70
C TYR A 44 2.47 -9.02 6.84
N THR A 45 1.82 -7.88 6.59
CA THR A 45 1.46 -6.93 7.65
C THR A 45 0.39 -7.50 8.58
N ALA A 46 -0.65 -8.16 8.06
CA ALA A 46 -1.67 -8.81 8.89
C ALA A 46 -1.06 -9.87 9.82
N THR A 47 -0.20 -10.74 9.27
CA THR A 47 0.52 -11.74 10.06
C THR A 47 1.43 -11.09 11.10
N SER A 48 2.18 -10.04 10.73
CA SER A 48 3.07 -9.32 11.64
C SER A 48 2.32 -8.66 12.79
N ILE A 49 1.15 -8.05 12.54
CA ILE A 49 0.31 -7.43 13.57
C ILE A 49 -0.23 -8.50 14.52
N ALA A 50 -0.66 -9.65 14.01
CA ALA A 50 -1.11 -10.76 14.84
C ALA A 50 0.01 -11.26 15.78
N PHE A 51 1.22 -11.44 15.27
CA PHE A 51 2.37 -11.82 16.10
C PHE A 51 2.74 -10.72 17.10
N CYS A 52 2.73 -9.45 16.69
CA CYS A 52 3.00 -8.31 17.56
C CYS A 52 2.00 -8.26 18.73
N TYR A 53 0.72 -8.53 18.46
CA TYR A 53 -0.31 -8.62 19.50
C TYR A 53 -0.02 -9.74 20.51
N VAL A 54 0.30 -10.95 20.04
CA VAL A 54 0.66 -12.07 20.92
C VAL A 54 1.89 -11.72 21.77
N TYR A 55 2.91 -11.10 21.18
CA TYR A 55 4.13 -10.68 21.87
C TYR A 55 3.88 -9.58 22.92
N THR A 56 2.98 -8.65 22.60
CA THR A 56 2.57 -7.57 23.52
C THR A 56 1.86 -8.13 24.75
N ILE A 57 1.01 -9.14 24.61
CA ILE A 57 0.33 -9.74 25.77
C ILE A 57 1.27 -10.61 26.58
N THR A 58 2.04 -11.48 25.91
CA THR A 58 2.83 -12.52 26.57
C THR A 58 4.18 -11.98 27.03
N PHE A 59 5.06 -11.63 26.09
CA PHE A 59 6.44 -11.27 26.35
C PHE A 59 6.50 -9.93 27.09
N LEU A 60 5.94 -8.86 26.53
CA LEU A 60 5.93 -7.55 27.18
C LEU A 60 5.23 -7.62 28.55
N GLY A 61 4.17 -8.41 28.67
CA GLY A 61 3.53 -8.67 29.95
C GLY A 61 4.42 -9.32 30.98
N ALA A 62 5.14 -10.38 30.61
CA ALA A 62 6.10 -11.01 31.51
C ALA A 62 7.15 -10.00 32.00
N PHE A 63 7.69 -9.14 31.11
CA PHE A 63 8.61 -8.07 31.51
C PHE A 63 7.97 -7.03 32.42
N MET A 64 6.73 -6.63 32.18
CA MET A 64 6.00 -5.73 33.08
C MET A 64 5.79 -6.35 34.47
N ALA A 65 5.49 -7.65 34.54
CA ALA A 65 5.35 -8.37 35.81
C ALA A 65 6.67 -8.41 36.59
N LEU A 66 7.77 -8.73 35.90
CA LEU A 66 9.12 -8.76 36.48
C LEU A 66 9.55 -7.37 36.94
N ASN A 67 9.30 -6.34 36.13
CA ASN A 67 9.59 -4.95 36.49
C ASN A 67 8.75 -4.50 37.70
N GLY A 68 7.49 -4.91 37.79
CA GLY A 68 6.65 -4.65 38.97
C GLY A 68 7.19 -5.32 40.24
N ARG A 69 7.73 -6.54 40.16
CA ARG A 69 8.41 -7.20 41.30
C ARG A 69 9.72 -6.50 41.67
N ARG A 70 10.47 -6.00 40.67
CA ARG A 70 11.69 -5.20 40.90
C ARG A 70 11.37 -3.89 41.64
N GLU A 71 10.30 -3.22 41.23
CA GLU A 71 9.80 -1.97 41.83
C GLU A 71 9.38 -2.19 43.28
N GLU A 72 8.63 -3.26 43.58
CA GLU A 72 8.27 -3.65 44.96
C GLU A 72 9.49 -3.87 45.86
N GLY A 73 10.59 -4.39 45.29
CA GLY A 73 11.85 -4.59 46.01
C GLY A 73 12.73 -3.34 46.18
N ASN A 74 12.28 -2.16 45.73
CA ASN A 74 13.01 -0.90 45.74
C ASN A 74 14.43 -1.01 45.14
N ARG A 75 14.55 -1.75 44.03
CA ARG A 75 15.83 -2.04 43.36
C ARG A 75 16.09 -1.05 42.24
N HIS A 76 17.36 -0.74 41.97
CA HIS A 76 17.76 0.08 40.83
C HIS A 76 17.33 -0.57 39.50
N TRP A 77 17.01 0.24 38.48
CA TRP A 77 16.49 -0.27 37.19
C TRP A 77 17.49 -1.18 36.45
N LEU A 78 18.77 -0.78 36.43
CA LEU A 78 19.84 -1.48 35.70
C LEU A 78 20.59 -2.53 36.56
N THR A 79 21.04 -2.17 37.76
CA THR A 79 21.91 -3.02 38.58
C THR A 79 21.15 -3.98 39.49
N CYS A 80 19.81 -3.88 39.59
CA CYS A 80 18.96 -4.70 40.46
C CYS A 80 19.37 -4.72 41.95
N MET A 81 20.28 -3.85 42.36
CA MET A 81 20.70 -3.69 43.76
C MET A 81 19.66 -2.87 44.52
N LYS A 82 19.45 -3.18 45.80
CA LYS A 82 18.54 -2.41 46.66
C LYS A 82 19.09 -0.98 46.82
N VAL A 83 18.27 0.01 46.53
CA VAL A 83 18.64 1.42 46.72
C VAL A 83 18.40 1.79 48.18
N PRO A 84 19.35 2.42 48.88
CA PRO A 84 19.14 2.89 50.24
C PRO A 84 18.02 3.94 50.30
N SER A 85 17.03 3.74 51.17
CA SER A 85 15.85 4.60 51.32
C SER A 85 16.10 5.92 52.07
N VAL A 86 17.33 6.44 52.05
CA VAL A 86 17.68 7.68 52.78
C VAL A 86 17.55 8.87 51.82
N LYS A 87 16.50 9.67 52.02
CA LYS A 87 16.27 10.93 51.29
C LYS A 87 17.35 11.95 51.65
N THR A 88 18.47 11.93 50.94
CA THR A 88 19.48 12.99 51.06
C THR A 88 19.09 14.13 50.11
N SER A 89 19.00 15.35 50.66
CA SER A 89 18.47 16.58 50.02
C SER A 89 19.20 17.04 48.74
N SER A 90 20.29 16.39 48.34
CA SER A 90 21.10 16.73 47.17
C SER A 90 21.34 15.48 46.32
N GLN A 91 20.37 15.12 45.48
CA GLN A 91 20.53 14.03 44.51
C GLN A 91 20.15 14.53 43.12
N SER A 92 21.04 14.28 42.16
CA SER A 92 20.90 14.68 40.77
C SER A 92 19.61 14.12 40.15
N VAL A 93 19.04 14.84 39.18
CA VAL A 93 17.81 14.45 38.47
C VAL A 93 17.95 13.05 37.86
N MET A 94 19.15 12.71 37.38
CA MET A 94 19.50 11.40 36.83
C MET A 94 19.49 10.30 37.90
N TYR A 95 19.98 10.57 39.11
CA TYR A 95 19.88 9.61 40.22
C TYR A 95 18.41 9.34 40.58
N LYS A 96 17.53 10.35 40.58
CA LYS A 96 16.07 10.16 40.83
C LYS A 96 15.33 9.45 39.70
N LEU A 97 15.79 9.59 38.45
CA LEU A 97 15.21 8.92 37.30
C LEU A 97 15.62 7.43 37.23
N CYS A 98 16.88 7.13 37.59
CA CYS A 98 17.42 5.77 37.57
C CYS A 98 17.15 4.99 38.87
N CYS A 99 17.05 5.69 40.01
CA CYS A 99 16.71 5.11 41.31
C CYS A 99 15.21 5.29 41.60
N VAL A 100 14.46 4.27 41.17
CA VAL A 100 13.13 3.85 41.64
C VAL A 100 11.92 4.58 41.02
N GLY A 101 11.14 3.80 40.26
CA GLY A 101 9.67 3.71 40.27
C GLY A 101 8.81 4.94 39.94
N GLY A 102 9.40 6.10 39.66
CA GLY A 102 8.65 7.35 39.70
C GLY A 102 8.49 7.85 41.14
N GLN A 103 8.30 9.16 41.28
CA GLN A 103 8.17 9.77 42.61
C GLN A 103 6.81 9.35 43.20
N TYR A 104 6.82 8.49 44.21
CA TYR A 104 5.62 8.10 44.96
C TYR A 104 5.35 9.11 46.08
N ASP A 105 4.15 9.68 46.14
CA ASP A 105 3.75 10.53 47.25
C ASP A 105 3.13 9.67 48.35
N GLN A 106 3.88 9.50 49.44
CA GLN A 106 3.54 8.62 50.56
C GLN A 106 2.32 9.11 51.35
N SER A 107 1.89 10.36 51.14
CA SER A 107 0.75 10.97 51.83
C SER A 107 -0.60 10.71 51.13
N THR A 108 -0.61 10.64 49.80
CA THR A 108 -1.83 10.48 48.97
C THR A 108 -1.94 9.09 48.36
N GLY A 109 -0.90 8.25 48.46
CA GLY A 109 -0.88 6.90 47.92
C GLY A 109 -0.84 6.84 46.38
N ALA A 110 -0.65 7.99 45.72
CA ALA A 110 -0.67 8.15 44.29
C ALA A 110 0.73 8.42 43.73
N GLU A 111 0.99 7.93 42.51
CA GLU A 111 2.18 8.30 41.75
C GLU A 111 2.12 9.79 41.37
N LYS A 112 3.26 10.47 41.50
CA LYS A 112 3.37 11.87 41.11
C LYS A 112 3.24 11.98 39.59
N LYS A 113 2.22 12.72 39.14
CA LYS A 113 1.88 12.84 37.72
C LYS A 113 3.06 13.32 36.88
N GLN A 114 3.29 12.63 35.76
CA GLN A 114 4.32 12.97 34.79
C GLN A 114 4.04 14.34 34.16
N ARG A 115 5.10 15.10 33.84
CA ARG A 115 5.00 16.48 33.29
C ARG A 115 4.09 16.57 32.06
N ALA A 116 4.10 15.55 31.20
CA ALA A 116 3.21 15.47 30.04
C ALA A 116 1.73 15.31 30.43
N SER A 117 1.42 14.44 31.39
CA SER A 117 0.05 14.24 31.88
C SER A 117 -0.50 15.54 32.49
N ASN A 118 0.31 16.26 33.28
CA ASN A 118 -0.10 17.56 33.83
C ASN A 118 -0.37 18.60 32.73
N PHE A 119 0.47 18.67 31.70
CA PHE A 119 0.22 19.57 30.57
C PHE A 119 -1.12 19.28 29.89
N PHE A 120 -1.41 17.99 29.60
CA PHE A 120 -2.65 17.59 28.96
C PHE A 120 -3.88 17.86 29.85
N MET A 121 -3.77 17.60 31.15
CA MET A 121 -4.89 17.71 32.07
C MET A 121 -5.18 19.14 32.51
N GLU A 122 -4.15 19.96 32.74
CA GLU A 122 -4.28 21.31 33.32
C GLU A 122 -4.36 22.41 32.27
N TYR A 123 -3.69 22.27 31.13
CA TYR A 123 -3.64 23.32 30.11
C TYR A 123 -4.44 22.94 28.86
N TYR A 124 -4.14 21.80 28.25
CA TYR A 124 -4.73 21.40 26.97
C TYR A 124 -6.22 21.03 27.07
N GLY A 125 -6.59 20.21 28.05
CA GLY A 125 -7.96 19.75 28.25
C GLY A 125 -8.95 20.89 28.49
N PRO A 126 -8.72 21.77 29.47
CA PRO A 126 -9.60 22.92 29.74
C PRO A 126 -9.64 23.92 28.59
N PHE A 127 -8.55 24.08 27.83
CA PHE A 127 -8.52 24.95 26.66
C PHE A 127 -9.45 24.44 25.54
N LEU A 128 -9.40 23.16 25.21
CA LEU A 128 -10.23 22.56 24.15
C LEU A 128 -11.71 22.41 24.51
N THR A 129 -12.03 22.30 25.80
CA THR A 129 -13.42 22.18 26.25
C THR A 129 -14.17 23.52 26.28
N LYS A 130 -13.48 24.65 26.10
CA LYS A 130 -14.16 25.95 25.97
C LYS A 130 -15.09 25.93 24.74
N PRO A 131 -16.35 26.39 24.86
CA PRO A 131 -17.34 26.29 23.77
C PRO A 131 -16.90 27.02 22.50
N TRP A 132 -16.24 28.18 22.63
CA TRP A 132 -15.72 28.92 21.48
C TRP A 132 -14.60 28.16 20.73
N VAL A 133 -13.68 27.54 21.47
CA VAL A 133 -12.60 26.72 20.88
C VAL A 133 -13.18 25.49 20.19
N LYS A 134 -14.18 24.84 20.78
CA LYS A 134 -14.86 23.69 20.17
C LYS A 134 -15.52 24.05 18.84
N VAL A 135 -16.24 25.18 18.77
CA VAL A 135 -16.85 25.67 17.52
C VAL A 135 -15.79 25.98 16.47
N MET A 136 -14.70 26.65 16.87
CA MET A 136 -13.59 26.95 15.97
C MET A 136 -12.91 25.69 15.41
N VAL A 137 -12.64 24.70 16.26
CA VAL A 137 -12.06 23.41 15.83
C VAL A 137 -12.99 22.69 14.86
N MET A 138 -14.29 22.65 15.16
CA MET A 138 -15.29 22.04 14.26
C MET A 138 -15.32 22.72 12.89
N PHE A 139 -15.24 24.06 12.85
CA PHE A 139 -15.16 24.82 11.61
C PHE A 139 -13.89 24.50 10.80
N ILE A 140 -12.72 24.41 11.45
CA ILE A 140 -11.47 24.03 10.79
C ILE A 140 -11.57 22.62 10.19
N TYR A 141 -12.09 21.65 10.95
CA TYR A 141 -12.28 20.29 10.43
C TYR A 141 -13.25 20.24 9.25
N PHE A 142 -14.30 21.07 9.27
CA PHE A 142 -15.23 21.16 8.15
C PHE A 142 -14.55 21.72 6.89
N LEU A 143 -13.77 22.79 7.02
CA LEU A 143 -12.98 23.34 5.91
C LEU A 143 -11.95 22.33 5.39
N TYR A 144 -11.25 21.64 6.30
CA TYR A 144 -10.30 20.59 5.95
C TYR A 144 -10.99 19.46 5.16
N LEU A 145 -12.14 19.00 5.63
CA LEU A 145 -12.92 17.97 4.95
C LEU A 145 -13.38 18.42 3.55
N ALA A 146 -13.90 19.65 3.44
CA ALA A 146 -14.33 20.21 2.16
C ALA A 146 -13.17 20.32 1.16
N SER A 147 -12.00 20.79 1.61
CA SER A 147 -10.79 20.87 0.78
C SER A 147 -10.27 19.49 0.37
N SER A 148 -10.34 18.50 1.26
CA SER A 148 -9.95 17.11 0.97
C SER A 148 -10.86 16.49 -0.08
N ILE A 149 -12.18 16.69 0.04
CA ILE A 149 -13.17 16.23 -0.96
C ILE A 149 -12.90 16.89 -2.31
N PHE A 150 -12.64 18.20 -2.33
CA PHE A 150 -12.27 18.91 -3.56
C PHE A 150 -10.97 18.37 -4.19
N GLY A 151 -9.98 18.04 -3.35
CA GLY A 151 -8.73 17.41 -3.77
C GLY A 151 -8.93 16.02 -4.39
N CYS A 152 -9.86 15.22 -3.86
CA CYS A 152 -10.21 13.92 -4.44
C CYS A 152 -10.71 14.02 -5.89
N PHE A 153 -11.35 15.12 -6.28
CA PHE A 153 -11.79 15.33 -7.67
C PHE A 153 -10.65 15.71 -8.63
N HIS A 154 -9.51 16.18 -8.11
CA HIS A 154 -8.36 16.62 -8.91
C HIS A 154 -7.24 15.58 -8.98
N ILE A 155 -7.42 14.40 -8.37
CA ILE A 155 -6.38 13.37 -8.36
C ILE A 155 -6.26 12.73 -9.75
N GLN A 156 -5.08 12.84 -10.36
CA GLN A 156 -4.80 12.19 -11.64
C GLN A 156 -4.52 10.70 -11.38
N GLN A 157 -5.15 9.84 -12.16
CA GLN A 157 -5.00 8.39 -12.04
C GLN A 157 -3.86 7.90 -12.94
N GLY A 158 -2.85 7.27 -12.34
CA GLY A 158 -1.74 6.65 -13.06
C GLY A 158 -0.46 6.64 -12.24
N ILE A 159 0.39 5.65 -12.49
CA ILE A 159 1.77 5.65 -12.03
C ILE A 159 2.62 5.84 -13.28
N GLU A 160 3.48 6.86 -13.29
CA GLU A 160 4.40 7.02 -14.39
C GLU A 160 5.57 6.04 -14.21
N LEU A 161 5.89 5.28 -15.26
CA LEU A 161 6.79 4.13 -15.16
C LEU A 161 8.22 4.51 -14.69
N TYR A 162 8.62 5.76 -14.94
CA TYR A 162 9.94 6.27 -14.54
C TYR A 162 10.01 6.66 -13.05
N ASP A 163 8.88 6.89 -12.38
CA ASP A 163 8.82 7.15 -10.93
C ASP A 163 9.06 5.87 -10.10
N LEU A 164 8.95 4.70 -10.73
CA LEU A 164 9.32 3.42 -10.13
C LEU A 164 10.84 3.20 -10.13
N ALA A 165 11.57 3.86 -11.03
CA ALA A 165 13.01 3.74 -11.14
C ALA A 165 13.69 4.74 -10.20
N ALA A 166 14.86 4.37 -9.65
CA ALA A 166 15.61 5.28 -8.79
C ALA A 166 15.90 6.60 -9.52
N ASP A 167 15.78 7.73 -8.82
CA ASP A 167 15.80 9.10 -9.39
C ASP A 167 17.01 9.37 -10.31
N ASN A 168 18.15 8.73 -10.03
CA ASN A 168 19.40 8.91 -10.78
C ASN A 168 19.75 7.74 -11.72
N SER A 169 18.80 6.83 -11.98
CA SER A 169 19.04 5.66 -12.84
C SER A 169 19.18 6.04 -14.32
N HIS A 170 19.94 5.24 -15.08
CA HIS A 170 20.01 5.40 -16.54
C HIS A 170 18.63 5.18 -17.19
N VAL A 171 17.79 4.34 -16.60
CA VAL A 171 16.44 4.01 -17.07
C VAL A 171 15.55 5.25 -17.06
N THR A 172 15.57 6.05 -15.99
CA THR A 172 14.81 7.31 -15.89
C THR A 172 15.23 8.29 -17.00
N LYS A 173 16.54 8.42 -17.26
CA LYS A 173 17.04 9.28 -18.34
C LYS A 173 16.62 8.80 -19.73
N PHE A 174 16.65 7.48 -19.95
CA PHE A 174 16.21 6.87 -21.20
C PHE A 174 14.71 7.09 -21.41
N ILE A 175 13.85 6.66 -20.48
CA ILE A 175 12.38 6.76 -20.60
C ILE A 175 11.93 8.21 -20.78
N ARG A 176 12.54 9.16 -20.06
CA ARG A 176 12.20 10.58 -20.20
C ARG A 176 12.55 11.12 -21.58
N LYS A 177 13.72 10.76 -22.14
CA LYS A 177 14.10 11.16 -23.50
C LYS A 177 13.25 10.46 -24.55
N ASP A 178 12.97 9.18 -24.35
CA ASP A 178 12.10 8.38 -25.21
C ASP A 178 10.72 9.02 -25.32
N ARG A 179 10.08 9.34 -24.20
CA ARG A 179 8.79 10.05 -24.16
C ARG A 179 8.85 11.47 -24.72
N GLN A 180 10.00 12.15 -24.65
CA GLN A 180 10.13 13.52 -25.16
C GLN A 180 10.32 13.56 -26.69
N TYR A 181 11.05 12.62 -27.26
CA TYR A 181 11.44 12.63 -28.68
C TYR A 181 10.69 11.59 -29.52
N PHE A 182 10.14 10.54 -28.91
CA PHE A 182 9.49 9.41 -29.58
C PHE A 182 8.07 9.16 -29.07
N SER A 183 7.41 10.15 -28.43
CA SER A 183 6.01 10.03 -27.98
C SER A 183 5.03 9.64 -29.07
N ASP A 184 5.34 10.01 -30.32
CA ASP A 184 4.49 9.80 -31.48
C ASP A 184 4.55 8.35 -31.98
N TYR A 185 5.64 7.64 -31.66
CA TYR A 185 5.82 6.23 -32.00
C TYR A 185 5.34 5.36 -30.84
N GLY A 186 4.10 4.89 -30.94
CA GLY A 186 3.52 3.95 -29.98
C GLY A 186 4.11 2.54 -30.06
N LEU A 187 3.75 1.71 -29.08
CA LEU A 187 4.06 0.27 -29.09
C LEU A 187 3.35 -0.41 -30.27
N SER A 188 4.05 -1.31 -30.96
CA SER A 188 3.43 -2.17 -31.97
C SER A 188 2.46 -3.15 -31.33
N VAL A 189 1.17 -3.02 -31.63
CA VAL A 189 0.11 -3.91 -31.12
C VAL A 189 -0.13 -5.04 -32.11
N MET A 190 0.02 -6.28 -31.66
CA MET A 190 -0.29 -7.47 -32.45
C MET A 190 -1.71 -7.95 -32.16
N VAL A 191 -2.57 -7.96 -33.18
CA VAL A 191 -3.93 -8.48 -33.07
C VAL A 191 -3.95 -9.94 -33.51
N ILE A 192 -4.39 -10.83 -32.61
CA ILE A 192 -4.40 -12.28 -32.84
C ILE A 192 -5.84 -12.79 -32.83
N VAL A 193 -6.22 -13.50 -33.90
CA VAL A 193 -7.50 -14.22 -33.97
C VAL A 193 -7.31 -15.57 -33.27
N LYS A 194 -7.87 -15.71 -32.06
CA LYS A 194 -7.65 -16.90 -31.21
C LYS A 194 -8.39 -18.16 -31.68
N ASN A 195 -9.57 -17.98 -32.28
CA ASN A 195 -10.44 -19.10 -32.65
C ASN A 195 -10.19 -19.56 -34.10
N GLU A 196 -10.58 -20.80 -34.40
CA GLU A 196 -10.60 -21.29 -35.77
C GLU A 196 -11.45 -20.38 -36.66
N PHE A 197 -10.81 -19.77 -37.65
CA PHE A 197 -11.43 -18.84 -38.56
C PHE A 197 -11.27 -19.36 -40.00
N PRO A 198 -12.36 -19.54 -40.76
CA PRO A 198 -12.28 -20.02 -42.13
C PRO A 198 -11.80 -18.91 -43.07
N TYR A 199 -10.48 -18.71 -43.13
CA TYR A 199 -9.85 -17.67 -43.96
C TYR A 199 -10.08 -17.84 -45.47
N TRP A 200 -10.39 -19.06 -45.94
CA TRP A 200 -10.71 -19.32 -47.34
C TRP A 200 -12.07 -18.73 -47.75
N ASP A 201 -13.02 -18.57 -46.82
CA ASP A 201 -14.34 -18.02 -47.10
C ASP A 201 -14.28 -16.50 -47.32
N GLU A 202 -14.73 -16.06 -48.49
CA GLU A 202 -14.73 -14.66 -48.91
C GLU A 202 -15.64 -13.79 -48.01
N THR A 203 -16.80 -14.32 -47.61
CA THR A 203 -17.74 -13.57 -46.77
C THR A 203 -17.14 -13.29 -45.39
N LYS A 204 -16.42 -14.28 -44.85
CA LYS A 204 -15.71 -14.20 -43.58
C LYS A 204 -14.51 -13.26 -43.67
N ARG A 205 -13.74 -13.33 -44.77
CA ARG A 205 -12.65 -12.36 -45.01
C ARG A 205 -13.15 -10.91 -45.07
N CYS A 206 -14.27 -10.65 -45.76
CA CYS A 206 -14.87 -9.32 -45.79
C CYS A 206 -15.27 -8.84 -44.38
N GLN A 207 -15.82 -9.72 -43.54
CA GLN A 207 -16.15 -9.40 -42.14
C GLN A 207 -14.90 -9.08 -41.32
N LEU A 208 -13.81 -9.86 -41.50
CA LEU A 208 -12.54 -9.61 -40.83
C LEU A 208 -11.93 -8.28 -41.26
N GLN A 209 -11.96 -7.98 -42.56
CA GLN A 209 -11.44 -6.71 -43.10
C GLN A 209 -12.24 -5.51 -42.58
N ALA A 210 -13.58 -5.60 -42.54
CA ALA A 210 -14.39 -4.55 -41.93
C ALA A 210 -14.07 -4.34 -40.44
N CYS A 211 -13.79 -5.42 -39.70
CA CYS A 211 -13.36 -5.33 -38.30
C CYS A 211 -11.98 -4.67 -38.16
N LEU A 212 -11.04 -4.99 -39.06
CA LEU A 212 -9.71 -4.37 -39.08
C LEU A 212 -9.78 -2.87 -39.42
N GLU A 213 -10.63 -2.48 -40.36
CA GLU A 213 -10.84 -1.06 -40.68
C GLU A 213 -11.47 -0.29 -39.53
N ALA A 214 -12.45 -0.88 -38.82
CA ALA A 214 -12.97 -0.30 -37.58
C ALA A 214 -11.89 -0.18 -36.49
N PHE A 215 -10.92 -1.11 -36.46
CA PHE A 215 -9.80 -1.05 -35.51
C PHE A 215 -8.79 0.06 -35.83
N LYS A 216 -8.70 0.49 -37.09
CA LYS A 216 -7.83 1.61 -37.55
C LYS A 216 -8.50 2.98 -37.43
N GLU A 217 -9.80 3.03 -37.13
CA GLU A 217 -10.55 4.27 -37.00
C GLU A 217 -10.07 5.19 -35.86
N PRO A 218 -9.74 4.68 -34.66
CA PRO A 218 -9.36 5.52 -33.53
C PRO A 218 -8.04 6.28 -33.73
N GLN A 219 -7.94 7.46 -33.12
CA GLN A 219 -6.77 8.35 -33.25
C GLN A 219 -5.46 7.81 -32.66
N PHE A 220 -5.51 6.72 -31.90
CA PHE A 220 -4.33 6.10 -31.29
C PHE A 220 -3.67 5.04 -32.17
N VAL A 221 -4.27 4.69 -33.32
CA VAL A 221 -3.71 3.74 -34.28
C VAL A 221 -3.25 4.49 -35.52
N ASP A 222 -1.98 4.35 -35.87
CA ASP A 222 -1.47 4.82 -37.15
C ASP A 222 -2.07 4.00 -38.30
N ARG A 223 -2.65 4.67 -39.29
CA ARG A 223 -3.33 4.03 -40.42
C ARG A 223 -2.36 3.49 -41.46
N ASP A 224 -1.19 4.11 -41.57
CA ASP A 224 -0.22 3.83 -42.63
C ASP A 224 0.72 2.69 -42.23
N ILE A 225 0.94 2.49 -40.93
CA ILE A 225 1.80 1.44 -40.37
C ILE A 225 0.97 0.22 -39.97
N PHE A 226 0.39 -0.47 -40.97
CA PHE A 226 -0.37 -1.71 -40.77
C PHE A 226 0.17 -2.85 -41.66
N THR A 227 0.54 -3.96 -41.04
CA THR A 227 1.01 -5.16 -41.76
C THR A 227 0.10 -6.35 -41.46
N SER A 228 -0.41 -6.99 -42.52
CA SER A 228 -1.27 -8.16 -42.46
C SER A 228 -0.70 -9.29 -43.30
N TRP A 229 -0.49 -10.45 -42.68
CA TRP A 229 -0.06 -11.66 -43.38
C TRP A 229 -1.11 -12.11 -44.39
N LEU A 230 -2.39 -11.90 -44.09
CA LEU A 230 -3.50 -12.32 -44.95
C LEU A 230 -3.55 -11.47 -46.22
N ASP A 231 -3.37 -10.15 -46.12
CA ASP A 231 -3.36 -9.26 -47.29
C ASP A 231 -2.16 -9.55 -48.20
N SER A 232 -1.02 -9.88 -47.60
CA SER A 232 0.18 -10.33 -48.30
C SER A 232 -0.06 -11.66 -49.02
N TYR A 233 -0.73 -12.62 -48.36
CA TYR A 233 -1.08 -13.90 -48.95
C TYR A 233 -2.08 -13.79 -50.10
N LEU A 234 -3.10 -12.93 -49.95
CA LEU A 234 -4.09 -12.67 -50.99
C LEU A 234 -3.45 -12.01 -52.22
N SER A 235 -2.48 -11.11 -52.01
CA SER A 235 -1.71 -10.50 -53.09
C SER A 235 -0.86 -11.53 -53.82
N TYR A 236 -0.14 -12.39 -53.09
CA TYR A 236 0.64 -13.50 -53.65
C TYR A 236 -0.22 -14.47 -54.47
N GLY A 237 -1.42 -14.83 -53.98
CA GLY A 237 -2.32 -15.72 -54.72
C GLY A 237 -2.92 -15.10 -55.97
N LYS A 238 -3.13 -13.76 -55.99
CA LYS A 238 -3.54 -13.04 -57.20
C LYS A 238 -2.45 -13.10 -58.27
N ASP A 239 -1.19 -12.88 -57.90
CA ASP A 239 -0.05 -12.92 -58.82
C ASP A 239 0.17 -14.31 -59.44
N LYS A 240 -0.10 -15.37 -58.68
CA LYS A 240 -0.01 -16.77 -59.15
C LYS A 240 -1.31 -17.32 -59.74
N HIS A 241 -2.35 -16.51 -59.89
CA HIS A 241 -3.68 -16.93 -60.37
C HIS A 241 -4.29 -18.12 -59.60
N LEU A 242 -4.09 -18.18 -58.29
CA LEU A 242 -4.62 -19.23 -57.42
C LEU A 242 -6.05 -18.89 -56.96
N ASN A 243 -6.95 -19.89 -56.98
CA ASN A 243 -8.28 -19.73 -56.40
C ASN A 243 -8.25 -19.96 -54.87
N LEU A 244 -7.94 -18.90 -54.14
CA LEU A 244 -7.87 -18.89 -52.67
C LEU A 244 -9.23 -19.02 -51.96
N ASN A 245 -10.35 -19.04 -52.70
CA ASN A 245 -11.67 -19.30 -52.13
C ASN A 245 -11.88 -20.79 -51.84
N ASN A 246 -11.07 -21.67 -52.45
CA ASN A 246 -11.10 -23.10 -52.16
C ASN A 246 -10.19 -23.42 -50.97
N LYS A 247 -10.73 -24.09 -49.96
CA LYS A 247 -10.03 -24.51 -48.74
C LYS A 247 -8.76 -25.32 -49.03
N GLU A 248 -8.80 -26.25 -49.97
CA GLU A 248 -7.67 -27.14 -50.28
C GLU A 248 -6.51 -26.37 -50.92
N VAL A 249 -6.84 -25.45 -51.84
CA VAL A 249 -5.88 -24.58 -52.52
C VAL A 249 -5.29 -23.57 -51.53
N PHE A 250 -6.12 -23.02 -50.65
CA PHE A 250 -5.71 -22.08 -49.62
C PHE A 250 -4.70 -22.72 -48.65
N LEU A 251 -4.98 -23.93 -48.15
CA LEU A 251 -4.12 -24.60 -47.16
C LEU A 251 -2.84 -25.16 -47.77
N SER A 252 -2.87 -25.66 -49.00
CA SER A 252 -1.69 -26.23 -49.67
C SER A 252 -0.63 -25.20 -50.06
N ASN A 253 -1.03 -23.96 -50.35
CA ASN A 253 -0.11 -22.89 -50.75
C ASN A 253 0.32 -21.98 -49.58
N LEU A 254 -0.28 -22.16 -48.40
CA LEU A 254 0.01 -21.34 -47.22
C LEU A 254 1.46 -21.51 -46.70
N PRO A 255 2.06 -22.72 -46.65
CA PRO A 255 3.45 -22.89 -46.23
C PRO A 255 4.45 -22.14 -47.12
N GLN A 256 4.19 -22.08 -48.43
CA GLN A 256 5.07 -21.41 -49.40
C GLN A 256 5.22 -19.91 -49.14
N LEU A 257 4.22 -19.26 -48.53
CA LEU A 257 4.30 -17.85 -48.15
C LEU A 257 5.28 -17.64 -46.99
N PHE A 258 5.19 -18.50 -45.97
CA PHE A 258 6.02 -18.38 -44.77
C PHE A 258 7.46 -18.84 -45.01
N ASP A 259 7.71 -19.65 -46.04
CA ASP A 259 9.07 -19.99 -46.49
C ASP A 259 9.73 -18.86 -47.31
N LEU A 260 8.97 -17.88 -47.79
CA LEU A 260 9.44 -16.74 -48.59
C LEU A 260 9.67 -15.46 -47.76
N SER A 261 9.17 -15.40 -46.53
CA SER A 261 9.27 -14.27 -45.59
C SER A 261 10.39 -14.45 -44.57
#